data_AF-A0A0G1MEB9-F1
#
_entry.id   AF-A0A0G1MEB9-F1
#
_cell.length_a   1.000
_cell.length_b   1.000
_cell.length_c   1.000
_cell.angle_alpha   90.00
_cell.angle_beta   90.00
_cell.angle_gamma   90.00
#
_symmetry.space_group_name_H-M   'P 1'
#
loop_
_entity.id
_entity.type
_entity.pdbx_description
1 polymer ?
#
loop_
_entity_poly.entity_id
_entity_poly.type
_entity_poly.pdbx_seq_one_letter_code
_entity_poly.pdbx_strand_id
1 'polypeptide(L)'
;MAHENFHAVVIRCQDGRLGTVNAAWLTEMQKSGPVDDISVPGAIKEIVDWYGKSWWRRFLAGVLMSFGLQISLVMRGLEVAVNLHGITTIYLQAHRDCGAYNGSRAFSESITEKTFHLAQIKQAA
;
A
#
# COMPACT_ATOMS: atom_id res chain seq x y z
N MET A 1 -6.59 3.86 -27.68
CA MET A 1 -5.75 2.81 -27.09
C MET A 1 -6.66 2.03 -26.17
N ALA A 2 -6.81 0.73 -26.36
CA ALA A 2 -7.64 -0.07 -25.47
C ALA A 2 -7.01 0.01 -24.08
N HIS A 3 -7.73 0.57 -23.11
CA HIS A 3 -7.37 0.42 -21.71
C HIS A 3 -7.42 -1.09 -21.47
N GLU A 4 -6.26 -1.74 -21.31
CA GLU A 4 -6.25 -3.09 -20.79
C GLU A 4 -7.02 -3.01 -19.46
N ASN A 5 -8.02 -3.87 -19.25
CA ASN A 5 -8.75 -3.90 -18.00
C ASN A 5 -7.80 -4.44 -16.93
N PHE A 6 -7.02 -3.55 -16.31
CA PHE A 6 -6.25 -3.93 -15.15
C PHE A 6 -7.23 -4.47 -14.10
N HIS A 7 -6.88 -5.60 -13.50
CA HIS A 7 -7.81 -6.26 -12.60
C HIS A 7 -7.58 -5.85 -11.14
N ALA A 8 -6.36 -5.42 -10.80
CA ALA A 8 -5.97 -5.09 -9.44
C ALA A 8 -4.86 -4.04 -9.37
N VAL A 9 -4.70 -3.47 -8.17
CA VAL A 9 -3.53 -2.71 -7.76
C VAL A 9 -2.82 -3.42 -6.62
N VAL A 10 -1.49 -3.47 -6.70
CA VAL A 10 -0.61 -4.00 -5.67
C VAL A 10 0.04 -2.82 -4.95
N ILE A 11 -0.14 -2.76 -3.63
CA ILE A 11 0.45 -1.73 -2.77
C ILE A 11 1.46 -2.40 -1.84
N ARG A 12 2.73 -2.00 -1.96
CA ARG A 12 3.85 -2.68 -1.29
C ARG A 12 4.96 -1.75 -0.86
N CYS A 13 5.84 -2.27 0.01
CA CYS A 13 7.03 -1.54 0.43
C CYS A 13 8.09 -1.50 -0.68
N GLN A 14 8.76 -0.36 -0.83
CA GLN A 14 9.94 -0.18 -1.70
C GLN A 14 11.25 -0.67 -1.04
N ASP A 15 11.18 -1.69 -0.19
CA ASP A 15 12.38 -2.25 0.43
C ASP A 15 13.22 -2.99 -0.61
N GLY A 16 14.43 -2.50 -0.88
CA GLY A 16 15.33 -3.07 -1.89
C GLY A 16 15.75 -4.51 -1.61
N ARG A 17 15.65 -4.98 -0.36
CA ARG A 17 15.95 -6.37 0.03
C ARG A 17 14.93 -7.37 -0.51
N LEU A 18 13.76 -6.90 -0.93
CA LEU A 18 12.67 -7.72 -1.42
C LEU A 18 12.63 -7.87 -2.94
N GLY A 19 13.61 -7.36 -3.68
CA GLY A 19 13.55 -7.25 -5.14
C GLY A 19 13.11 -8.53 -5.86
N THR A 20 13.72 -9.68 -5.54
CA THR A 20 13.38 -10.98 -6.14
C THR A 20 12.00 -11.48 -5.74
N VAL A 21 11.63 -11.32 -4.47
CA VAL A 21 10.33 -11.75 -3.93
C VAL A 21 9.20 -10.90 -4.48
N ASN A 22 9.40 -9.58 -4.59
CA ASN A 22 8.42 -8.66 -5.16
C ASN A 22 8.24 -8.90 -6.65
N ALA A 23 9.31 -9.16 -7.40
CA ALA A 23 9.20 -9.52 -8.81
C ALA A 23 8.39 -10.81 -8.99
N ALA A 24 8.71 -11.86 -8.23
CA ALA A 24 7.98 -13.13 -8.29
C ALA A 24 6.49 -12.97 -7.92
N TRP A 25 6.19 -12.17 -6.89
CA TRP A 25 4.81 -11.94 -6.46
C TRP A 25 4.02 -11.08 -7.46
N LEU A 26 4.63 -10.05 -8.05
CA LEU A 26 4.00 -9.27 -9.13
C LEU A 26 3.71 -10.14 -10.35
N THR A 27 4.65 -11.01 -10.76
CA THR A 27 4.41 -11.99 -11.83
C THR A 27 3.25 -12.91 -11.50
N GLU A 28 3.09 -13.33 -10.23
CA GLU A 28 1.94 -14.14 -9.80
C GLU A 28 0.62 -13.37 -9.95
N MET A 29 0.56 -12.12 -9.47
CA MET A 29 -0.66 -11.30 -9.58
C MET A 29 -1.02 -11.04 -11.04
N GLN A 30 -0.02 -10.82 -11.90
CA GLN A 30 -0.19 -10.56 -13.33
C GLN A 30 -0.79 -11.73 -14.12
N LYS A 31 -0.81 -12.96 -13.57
CA LYS A 31 -1.46 -14.11 -14.22
C LYS A 31 -2.96 -13.91 -14.46
N SER A 32 -3.61 -13.09 -13.63
CA SER A 32 -5.05 -12.79 -13.77
C SER A 32 -5.33 -11.56 -14.65
N GLY A 33 -4.28 -10.94 -15.20
CA GLY A 33 -4.34 -9.72 -16.00
C GLY A 33 -3.39 -8.64 -15.45
N PRO A 34 -3.24 -7.50 -16.16
CA PRO A 34 -2.37 -6.40 -15.74
C PRO A 34 -2.71 -5.91 -14.33
N VAL A 35 -1.69 -5.45 -13.61
CA VAL A 35 -1.80 -4.86 -12.28
C VAL A 35 -1.03 -3.56 -12.20
N ASP A 36 -1.60 -2.59 -11.50
CA ASP A 36 -0.87 -1.40 -11.09
C ASP A 36 0.04 -1.76 -9.90
N ASP A 37 1.21 -1.14 -9.82
CA ASP A 37 2.18 -1.36 -8.74
C ASP A 37 2.53 -0.04 -8.07
N ILE A 38 2.05 0.13 -6.83
CA ILE A 38 2.32 1.28 -5.98
C ILE A 38 3.33 0.86 -4.93
N SER A 39 4.58 1.27 -5.14
CA SER A 39 5.71 0.90 -4.28
C SER A 39 6.27 2.13 -3.59
N VAL A 40 6.05 2.26 -2.28
CA VAL A 40 6.62 3.34 -1.45
C VAL A 40 7.18 2.80 -0.14
N PRO A 41 8.18 3.46 0.49
CA PRO A 41 8.69 3.03 1.80
C PRO A 41 7.58 3.00 2.86
N GLY A 42 7.29 1.82 3.41
CA GLY A 42 6.24 1.67 4.43
C GLY A 42 4.83 1.96 3.93
N ALA A 43 4.47 1.58 2.70
CA ALA A 43 3.17 1.89 2.08
C ALA A 43 1.94 1.69 2.99
N ILE A 44 1.85 0.56 3.71
CA ILE A 44 0.74 0.32 4.65
C ILE A 44 0.73 1.34 5.80
N LYS A 45 1.91 1.70 6.32
CA LYS A 45 2.05 2.69 7.39
C LYS A 45 1.53 4.05 6.92
N GLU A 46 1.83 4.43 5.69
CA GLU A 46 1.36 5.69 5.12
C GLU A 46 -0.18 5.74 5.06
N ILE A 47 -0.83 4.66 4.60
CA ILE A 47 -2.30 4.54 4.62
C ILE A 47 -2.82 4.71 6.06
N VAL A 48 -2.28 3.94 6.99
CA VAL A 48 -2.73 3.95 8.39
C VAL A 48 -2.52 5.31 9.06
N ASP A 49 -1.40 5.98 8.80
CA ASP A 49 -1.06 7.26 9.43
C ASP A 49 -1.92 8.43 8.91
N TRP A 50 -2.36 8.38 7.65
CA TRP A 50 -3.24 9.39 7.06
C TRP A 50 -4.72 9.12 7.31
N TYR A 51 -5.14 7.85 7.23
CA TYR A 51 -6.56 7.49 7.20
C TYR A 51 -7.02 6.63 8.38
N GLY A 52 -6.11 5.88 9.00
CA GLY A 52 -6.45 4.91 10.06
C GLY A 52 -6.43 5.46 11.49
N LYS A 53 -5.64 6.50 11.79
CA LYS A 53 -5.32 6.87 13.20
C LYS A 53 -6.06 8.06 13.79
N SER A 54 -6.60 8.99 13.00
CA SER A 54 -7.21 10.20 13.59
C SER A 54 -8.25 10.86 12.69
N TRP A 55 -9.41 11.19 13.27
CA TRP A 55 -10.52 11.83 12.57
C TRP A 55 -10.11 13.19 11.98
N TRP A 56 -9.30 13.98 12.68
CA TRP A 56 -8.87 15.29 12.18
C TRP A 56 -7.91 15.17 11.00
N ARG A 57 -7.08 14.12 10.95
CA ARG A 57 -6.21 13.83 9.80
C ARG A 57 -7.03 13.42 8.58
N ARG A 58 -8.08 12.62 8.78
CA ARG A 58 -9.04 12.27 7.72
C ARG A 58 -9.77 13.52 7.20
N PHE A 59 -10.22 14.37 8.11
CA PHE A 59 -10.85 15.64 7.76
C PHE A 59 -9.90 16.53 6.97
N LEU A 60 -8.68 16.76 7.47
CA LEU A 60 -7.66 17.56 6.78
C LEU A 60 -7.31 16.98 5.41
N ALA A 61 -7.13 15.66 5.30
CA ALA A 61 -6.89 14.99 4.03
C ALA A 61 -8.05 15.22 3.05
N GLY A 62 -9.31 15.12 3.50
CA GLY A 62 -10.48 15.41 2.67
C GLY A 62 -10.58 16.87 2.23
N VAL A 63 -10.29 17.81 3.14
CA VAL A 63 -10.23 19.25 2.82
C VAL A 63 -9.17 19.49 1.75
N LEU A 64 -7.95 18.99 1.95
CA LEU A 64 -6.86 19.19 1.01
C LEU A 64 -7.13 18.54 -0.35
N MET A 65 -7.72 17.34 -0.37
CA MET A 65 -8.18 16.70 -1.61
C MET A 65 -9.22 17.53 -2.36
N SER A 66 -10.10 18.25 -1.65
CA SER A 66 -11.07 19.17 -2.28
C SER A 66 -10.41 20.35 -3.00
N PHE A 67 -9.14 20.65 -2.68
CA PHE A 67 -8.29 21.61 -3.37
C PHE A 67 -7.23 20.95 -4.27
N GLY A 68 -7.33 19.65 -4.55
CA GLY A 68 -6.39 18.90 -5.38
C GLY A 68 -5.03 18.61 -4.73
N LEU A 69 -4.91 18.76 -3.41
CA LEU A 69 -3.68 18.51 -2.64
C LEU A 69 -3.72 17.11 -2.01
N GLN A 70 -3.10 16.13 -2.69
CA GLN A 70 -2.90 14.79 -2.11
C GLN A 70 -1.59 14.75 -1.31
N ILE A 71 -1.65 14.39 -0.03
CA ILE A 71 -0.46 14.27 0.82
C ILE A 71 0.10 12.83 0.86
N SER A 72 -0.70 11.86 0.45
CA SER A 72 -0.28 10.45 0.37
C SER A 72 0.00 10.07 -1.09
N LEU A 73 1.22 9.57 -1.33
CA LEU A 73 1.62 9.00 -2.62
C LEU A 73 0.81 7.74 -2.92
N VAL A 74 0.54 6.94 -1.89
CA VAL A 74 -0.29 5.73 -2.03
C VAL A 74 -1.68 6.09 -2.51
N MET A 75 -2.34 7.06 -1.86
CA MET A 75 -3.69 7.45 -2.28
C MET A 75 -3.71 8.16 -3.63
N ARG A 76 -2.67 8.91 -3.97
CA ARG A 76 -2.57 9.51 -5.31
C ARG A 76 -2.48 8.43 -6.40
N GLY A 77 -1.63 7.42 -6.19
CA GLY A 77 -1.54 6.28 -7.10
C GLY A 77 -2.85 5.51 -7.19
N LEU A 78 -3.51 5.27 -6.05
CA LEU A 78 -4.77 4.54 -6.00
C LEU A 78 -5.91 5.29 -6.73
N GLU A 79 -6.00 6.61 -6.56
CA GLU A 79 -6.95 7.45 -7.29
C GLU A 79 -6.75 7.32 -8.81
N VAL A 80 -5.50 7.37 -9.27
CA VAL A 80 -5.18 7.21 -10.71
C VAL A 80 -5.55 5.82 -11.21
N ALA A 81 -5.20 4.77 -10.46
CA ALA A 81 -5.52 3.39 -10.78
C ALA A 81 -7.05 3.17 -10.91
N VAL A 82 -7.82 3.68 -9.95
CA VAL A 82 -9.30 3.59 -9.97
C VAL A 82 -9.88 4.37 -11.15
N ASN A 83 -9.44 5.62 -11.37
CA ASN A 83 -10.04 6.50 -12.37
C ASN A 83 -9.65 6.15 -13.81
N LEU A 84 -8.42 5.68 -14.04
CA LEU A 84 -7.92 5.40 -15.40
C LEU A 84 -8.03 3.93 -15.80
N HIS A 85 -7.90 3.01 -14.84
CA HIS A 85 -7.87 1.57 -15.13
C HIS A 85 -9.07 0.81 -14.56
N GLY A 86 -9.97 1.46 -13.81
CA GLY A 86 -11.20 0.83 -13.32
C GLY A 86 -10.97 -0.25 -12.27
N ILE A 87 -9.87 -0.16 -11.51
CA ILE A 87 -9.51 -1.17 -10.50
C ILE A 87 -10.59 -1.31 -9.42
N THR A 88 -10.93 -2.56 -9.10
CA THR A 88 -11.84 -2.91 -7.99
C THR A 88 -11.17 -3.75 -6.91
N THR A 89 -9.95 -4.25 -7.15
CA THR A 89 -9.23 -5.14 -6.24
C THR A 89 -7.92 -4.51 -5.80
N ILE A 90 -7.66 -4.53 -4.48
CA ILE A 90 -6.44 -4.00 -3.88
C ILE A 90 -5.71 -5.14 -3.14
N TYR A 91 -4.44 -5.37 -3.48
CA TYR A 91 -3.55 -6.26 -2.75
C TYR A 91 -2.60 -5.44 -1.87
N LEU A 92 -2.61 -5.70 -0.55
CA LEU A 92 -1.71 -5.06 0.41
C LEU A 92 -0.58 -6.03 0.82
N GLN A 93 0.68 -5.60 0.67
CA GLN A 93 1.84 -6.38 1.06
C GLN A 93 2.55 -5.76 2.27
N ALA A 94 2.55 -6.49 3.38
CA ALA A 94 3.49 -6.24 4.48
C ALA A 94 4.69 -7.19 4.36
N HIS A 95 5.80 -6.80 4.96
CA HIS A 95 6.97 -7.65 5.10
C HIS A 95 7.58 -7.50 6.49
N ARG A 96 8.35 -8.52 6.89
CA ARG A 96 9.11 -8.52 8.13
C ARG A 96 10.36 -7.64 8.03
N ASP A 97 10.87 -7.22 9.18
CA ASP A 97 12.00 -6.32 9.36
C ASP A 97 11.84 -5.00 8.58
N CYS A 98 10.62 -4.46 8.54
CA CYS A 98 10.33 -3.23 7.81
C CYS A 98 10.88 -1.99 8.54
N GLY A 99 11.77 -1.25 7.87
CA GLY A 99 12.41 -0.05 8.43
C GLY A 99 11.43 1.06 8.82
N ALA A 100 10.29 1.17 8.13
CA ALA A 100 9.24 2.14 8.47
C ALA A 100 8.58 1.88 9.84
N TYR A 101 8.73 0.66 10.37
CA TYR A 101 8.29 0.25 11.69
C TYR A 101 9.47 -0.06 12.64
N ASN A 102 10.68 0.45 12.34
CA ASN A 102 11.93 0.16 13.06
C ASN A 102 12.40 -1.32 13.01
N GLY A 103 11.78 -2.17 12.19
CA GLY A 103 12.18 -3.55 11.95
C GLY A 103 12.48 -4.36 13.23
N SER A 104 13.57 -5.11 13.20
CA SER A 104 14.10 -5.94 14.30
C SER A 104 14.39 -5.18 15.59
N ARG A 105 14.46 -3.85 15.58
CA ARG A 105 14.58 -3.04 16.81
C ARG A 105 13.24 -2.87 17.53
N ALA A 106 12.12 -2.94 16.81
CA ALA A 106 10.78 -2.85 17.39
C ALA A 106 10.21 -4.21 17.79
N PHE A 107 10.65 -5.30 17.15
CA PHE A 107 10.10 -6.63 17.36
C PHE A 107 11.21 -7.63 17.71
N SER A 108 11.16 -8.17 18.92
CA SER A 108 12.05 -9.25 19.36
C SER A 108 11.68 -10.61 18.76
N GLU A 109 10.41 -10.80 18.39
CA GLU A 109 9.87 -12.06 17.90
C GLU A 109 9.15 -11.90 16.57
N SER A 110 9.39 -12.85 15.66
CA SER A 110 8.76 -12.85 14.35
C SER A 110 7.22 -13.00 14.41
N ILE A 111 6.68 -13.64 15.44
CA ILE A 111 5.23 -13.84 15.56
C ILE A 111 4.52 -12.55 15.99
N THR A 112 5.15 -11.79 16.88
CA THR A 112 4.70 -10.47 17.32
C THR A 112 4.72 -9.49 16.15
N GLU A 113 5.80 -9.48 15.37
CA GLU A 113 5.88 -8.67 14.15
C GLU A 113 4.78 -9.03 13.14
N LYS A 114 4.58 -10.32 12.87
CA LYS A 114 3.54 -10.77 11.93
C LYS A 114 2.15 -10.33 12.40
N THR A 115 1.87 -10.48 13.70
CA THR A 115 0.58 -10.08 14.29
C THR A 115 0.37 -8.58 14.19
N PHE A 116 1.40 -7.78 14.44
CA PHE A 116 1.39 -6.33 14.25
C PHE A 116 1.08 -5.94 12.80
N HIS A 117 1.80 -6.52 11.82
CA HIS A 117 1.58 -6.22 10.41
C HIS A 117 0.18 -6.62 9.93
N LEU A 118 -0.37 -7.74 10.41
CA LEU A 118 -1.76 -8.12 10.12
C LEU A 118 -2.75 -7.11 10.68
N ALA A 119 -2.51 -6.55 11.87
CA ALA A 119 -3.34 -5.50 12.43
C ALA A 119 -3.23 -4.19 11.62
N GLN A 120 -2.04 -3.83 11.15
CA GLN A 120 -1.85 -2.67 10.27
C GLN A 120 -2.58 -2.84 8.93
N ILE A 121 -2.52 -4.03 8.31
CA ILE A 121 -3.28 -4.35 7.09
C ILE A 121 -4.79 -4.20 7.34
N LYS A 122 -5.31 -4.77 8.43
CA LYS A 122 -6.73 -4.65 8.80
C LYS A 122 -7.18 -3.21 9.04
N GLN A 123 -6.29 -2.34 9.50
CA GLN A 123 -6.57 -0.93 9.71
C GLN A 123 -6.50 -0.12 8.41
N ALA A 124 -5.74 -0.60 7.42
CA ALA A 124 -5.61 0.03 6.12
C ALA A 124 -6.74 -0.33 5.15
N ALA A 125 -7.40 -1.48 5.36
CA ALA A 125 -8.58 -1.94 4.64
C ALA A 125 -9.86 -1.31 5.20
#